data_AF-A0A3Q9ET75-F1
#
_entry.id   AF-A0A3Q9ET75-F1
#
_cell.length_a   1.000
_cell.length_b   1.000
_cell.length_c   1.000
_cell.angle_alpha   90.00
_cell.angle_beta   90.00
_cell.angle_gamma   90.00
#
_symmetry.space_group_name_H-M   'P 1'
#
loop_
_entity.id
_entity.type
_entity.pdbx_description
1 polymer ?
#
loop_
_entity_poly.entity_id
_entity_poly.type
_entity_poly.pdbx_seq_one_letter_code
_entity_poly.pdbx_strand_id
1 'polypeptide(L)'
;MTPHVLTVDTEVRDLRTADHLLHTLAAELALPEGTFGCTHLVRGERPHVALSLTLPSEPLLRTAQERLTARGHEVSPGSPDTVGRAVIYPGVSSLTGTLTIADVLTHSAIDRVTVLGATGRPSPETRLVTGDHVRPQWQTGELVLTAMPAVGGTLVPFEVPDPTPCCADH
;
A
#
# COMPACT_ATOMS: atom_id res chain seq x y z
N MET A 1 19.82 -7.65 5.64
CA MET A 1 20.23 -6.60 4.69
C MET A 1 19.09 -5.63 4.54
N THR A 2 19.36 -4.33 4.53
CA THR A 2 18.32 -3.32 4.33
C THR A 2 17.87 -3.35 2.87
N PRO A 3 16.56 -3.47 2.57
CA PRO A 3 16.09 -3.43 1.19
C PRO A 3 16.40 -2.07 0.57
N HIS A 4 16.71 -2.07 -0.73
CA HIS A 4 16.82 -0.83 -1.51
C HIS A 4 15.42 -0.34 -1.86
N VAL A 5 15.22 0.96 -1.96
CA VAL A 5 13.94 1.53 -2.40
C VAL A 5 14.16 2.30 -3.69
N LEU A 6 13.24 2.14 -4.63
CA LEU A 6 13.19 2.88 -5.88
C LEU A 6 11.85 3.59 -5.97
N THR A 7 11.90 4.90 -6.22
CA THR A 7 10.73 5.72 -6.56
C THR A 7 10.57 5.77 -8.08
N VAL A 8 9.32 5.67 -8.53
CA VAL A 8 8.91 5.92 -9.91
C VAL A 8 7.93 7.08 -9.88
N ASP A 9 8.33 8.21 -10.46
CA ASP A 9 7.42 9.33 -10.66
C ASP A 9 6.49 9.01 -11.85
N THR A 10 5.21 9.29 -11.68
CA THR A 10 4.18 8.97 -12.66
C THR A 10 3.26 10.15 -12.86
N GLU A 11 2.72 10.29 -14.06
CA GLU A 11 1.70 11.30 -14.34
C GLU A 11 0.29 10.84 -13.94
N VAL A 12 0.16 9.69 -13.27
CA VAL A 12 -1.13 9.11 -12.87
C VAL A 12 -1.78 9.97 -11.80
N ARG A 13 -3.08 10.25 -11.97
CA ARG A 13 -3.82 11.16 -11.07
C ARG A 13 -4.80 10.45 -10.13
N ASP A 14 -5.07 9.17 -10.38
CA ASP A 14 -5.99 8.38 -9.57
C ASP A 14 -5.30 7.17 -8.96
N LEU A 15 -5.68 6.85 -7.72
CA LEU A 15 -5.06 5.77 -6.96
C LEU A 15 -5.29 4.40 -7.61
N ARG A 16 -6.46 4.17 -8.21
CA ARG A 16 -6.80 2.89 -8.85
C ARG A 16 -5.84 2.57 -9.99
N THR A 17 -5.62 3.52 -10.89
CA THR A 17 -4.67 3.36 -12.00
C THR A 17 -3.25 3.20 -11.47
N ALA A 18 -2.89 3.93 -10.40
CA ALA A 18 -1.58 3.80 -9.77
C ALA A 18 -1.36 2.39 -9.18
N ASP A 19 -2.38 1.80 -8.56
CA ASP A 19 -2.32 0.44 -8.01
C ASP A 19 -2.14 -0.61 -9.10
N HIS A 20 -2.90 -0.48 -10.19
CA HIS A 20 -2.78 -1.37 -11.35
C HIS A 20 -1.41 -1.25 -12.00
N LEU A 21 -0.89 -0.02 -12.14
CA LEU A 21 0.46 0.22 -12.64
C LEU A 21 1.49 -0.43 -11.71
N LEU A 22 1.35 -0.28 -10.39
CA LEU A 22 2.25 -0.85 -9.41
C LEU A 22 2.31 -2.39 -9.48
N HIS A 23 1.16 -3.06 -9.62
CA HIS A 23 1.11 -4.51 -9.88
C HIS A 23 1.76 -4.90 -11.21
N THR A 24 1.53 -4.12 -12.26
CA THR A 24 2.15 -4.34 -13.58
C THR A 24 3.66 -4.26 -13.50
N LEU A 25 4.20 -3.20 -12.90
CA LEU A 25 5.63 -3.01 -12.73
C LEU A 25 6.26 -4.11 -11.89
N ALA A 26 5.62 -4.52 -10.79
CA ALA A 26 6.12 -5.60 -9.96
C ALA A 26 6.19 -6.94 -10.71
N ALA A 27 5.19 -7.25 -11.53
CA ALA A 27 5.18 -8.46 -12.35
C ALA A 27 6.25 -8.43 -13.44
N GLU A 28 6.40 -7.30 -14.15
CA GLU A 28 7.39 -7.14 -15.22
C GLU A 28 8.84 -7.15 -14.72
N LEU A 29 9.06 -6.63 -13.52
CA LEU A 29 10.36 -6.70 -12.83
C LEU A 29 10.60 -8.05 -12.16
N ALA A 30 9.61 -8.96 -12.17
CA ALA A 30 9.65 -10.27 -11.52
C ALA A 30 10.06 -10.16 -10.04
N LEU A 31 9.45 -9.21 -9.33
CA LEU A 31 9.78 -8.97 -7.93
C LEU A 31 9.35 -10.15 -7.04
N PRO A 32 10.16 -10.53 -6.05
CA PRO A 32 9.89 -11.70 -5.23
C PRO A 32 8.74 -11.45 -4.25
N GLU A 33 8.19 -12.56 -3.74
CA GLU A 33 7.40 -12.53 -2.51
C GLU A 33 8.25 -11.94 -1.38
N GLY A 34 7.74 -10.91 -0.69
CA GLY A 34 8.55 -10.12 0.24
C GLY A 34 8.61 -8.63 -0.09
N THR A 35 8.35 -8.27 -1.36
CA THR A 35 8.40 -6.88 -1.81
C THR A 35 7.28 -6.03 -1.22
N PHE A 36 7.62 -4.81 -0.83
CA PHE A 36 6.69 -3.72 -0.62
C PHE A 36 6.60 -2.85 -1.86
N GLY A 37 5.37 -2.56 -2.28
CA GLY A 37 5.03 -1.56 -3.28
C GLY A 37 4.04 -0.58 -2.67
N CYS A 38 4.35 0.70 -2.72
CA CYS A 38 3.52 1.75 -2.14
C CYS A 38 3.11 2.81 -3.17
N THR A 39 1.94 3.40 -2.95
CA THR A 39 1.50 4.64 -3.60
C THR A 39 1.71 5.83 -2.67
N HIS A 40 2.08 6.96 -3.27
CA HIS A 40 2.42 8.20 -2.57
C HIS A 40 1.68 9.36 -3.25
N LEU A 41 0.87 10.07 -2.48
CA LEU A 41 0.15 11.24 -3.00
C LEU A 41 1.09 12.44 -3.03
N VAL A 42 1.50 12.84 -4.22
CA VAL A 42 2.32 14.02 -4.42
C VAL A 42 1.39 15.23 -4.54
N ARG A 43 1.52 16.15 -3.58
CA ARG A 43 0.77 17.41 -3.54
C ARG A 43 1.61 18.51 -4.18
N GLY A 44 0.98 19.40 -4.93
CA GLY A 44 1.66 20.52 -5.58
C GLY A 44 0.84 21.09 -6.73
N GLU A 45 1.49 21.84 -7.63
CA GLU A 45 0.85 22.44 -8.80
C GLU A 45 0.26 21.40 -9.77
N ARG A 46 0.87 20.21 -9.81
CA ARG A 46 0.41 19.06 -10.60
C ARG A 46 0.26 17.84 -9.69
N PRO A 47 -0.87 17.71 -8.97
CA PRO A 47 -1.13 16.54 -8.12
C PRO A 47 -1.11 15.25 -8.93
N HIS A 48 -0.37 14.26 -8.44
CA HIS A 48 -0.23 12.94 -9.06
C HIS A 48 0.14 11.90 -7.99
N VAL A 49 0.26 10.64 -8.41
CA VAL A 49 0.62 9.52 -7.55
C VAL A 49 2.00 9.00 -7.96
N ALA A 50 2.97 9.14 -7.06
CA ALA A 50 4.27 8.48 -7.21
C ALA A 50 4.19 7.05 -6.66
N LEU A 51 5.04 6.17 -7.18
CA LEU A 51 5.15 4.78 -6.75
C LEU A 51 6.49 4.55 -6.07
N SER A 52 6.54 3.66 -5.09
CA SER A 52 7.82 3.12 -4.60
C SER A 52 7.81 1.60 -4.52
N LEU A 53 8.97 1.00 -4.75
CA LEU A 53 9.20 -0.44 -4.72
C LEU A 53 10.44 -0.77 -3.90
N THR A 54 10.33 -1.75 -3.02
CA THR A 54 11.51 -2.33 -2.35
C THR A 54 12.15 -3.41 -3.22
N LEU A 55 13.47 -3.37 -3.32
CA LEU A 55 14.28 -4.31 -4.10
C LEU A 55 15.29 -5.00 -3.16
N PRO A 56 15.44 -6.33 -3.25
CA PRO A 56 16.23 -7.12 -2.31
C PRO A 56 17.75 -6.98 -2.54
N SER A 57 18.18 -6.38 -3.64
CA SER A 57 19.60 -6.29 -4.00
C SER A 57 19.93 -5.11 -4.91
N GLU A 58 21.16 -4.60 -4.80
CA GLU A 58 21.69 -3.54 -5.66
C GLU A 58 21.67 -3.93 -7.16
N PRO A 59 22.02 -5.17 -7.59
CA PRO A 59 21.89 -5.54 -9.00
C PRO A 59 20.45 -5.45 -9.54
N LEU A 60 19.45 -5.82 -8.73
CA LEU A 60 18.05 -5.67 -9.14
C LEU A 60 17.64 -4.20 -9.19
N LEU A 61 18.13 -3.37 -8.27
CA LEU A 61 17.95 -1.91 -8.32
C LEU A 61 18.44 -1.32 -9.64
N ARG A 62 19.67 -1.64 -10.05
CA ARG A 62 20.24 -1.15 -11.31
C ARG A 62 19.42 -1.60 -12.52
N THR A 63 19.07 -2.88 -12.55
CA THR A 63 18.25 -3.46 -13.63
C THR A 63 16.88 -2.80 -13.72
N ALA A 64 16.22 -2.55 -12.57
CA ALA A 64 14.94 -1.88 -12.53
C ALA A 64 15.04 -0.43 -12.99
N GLN A 65 16.06 0.32 -12.54
CA GLN A 65 16.32 1.69 -12.97
C GLN A 65 16.50 1.79 -14.49
N GLU A 66 17.35 0.93 -15.07
CA GLU A 66 17.60 0.91 -16.51
C GLU A 66 16.32 0.61 -17.31
N ARG A 67 15.57 -0.42 -16.90
CA ARG A 67 14.32 -0.83 -17.60
C ARG A 67 13.23 0.23 -17.52
N LEU A 68 13.03 0.82 -16.35
CA LEU A 68 12.00 1.85 -16.14
C LEU A 68 12.35 3.14 -16.90
N THR A 69 13.61 3.57 -16.85
CA THR A 69 14.09 4.73 -17.61
C THR A 69 13.94 4.50 -19.12
N ALA A 70 14.28 3.31 -19.62
CA ALA A 70 14.12 2.96 -21.03
C ALA A 70 12.65 2.99 -21.51
N ARG A 71 11.69 2.89 -20.58
CA ARG A 71 10.25 3.00 -20.84
C ARG A 71 9.70 4.41 -20.63
N GLY A 72 10.57 5.38 -20.33
CA GLY A 72 10.20 6.79 -20.16
C GLY A 72 9.72 7.17 -18.77
N HIS A 73 9.88 6.30 -17.77
CA HIS A 73 9.60 6.67 -16.39
C HIS A 73 10.75 7.47 -15.78
N GLU A 74 10.41 8.49 -15.00
CA GLU A 74 11.38 9.15 -14.13
C GLU A 74 11.54 8.34 -12.85
N VAL A 75 12.79 8.02 -12.50
CA VAL A 75 13.11 7.15 -11.36
C VAL A 75 14.18 7.76 -10.47
N SER A 76 14.02 7.60 -9.16
CA SER A 76 14.98 8.10 -8.17
C SER A 76 15.18 7.09 -7.03
N PRO A 77 16.40 6.96 -6.49
CA PRO A 77 16.64 6.08 -5.35
C PRO A 77 15.98 6.64 -4.07
N GLY A 78 15.49 5.74 -3.21
CA GLY A 78 14.79 6.09 -1.97
C GLY A 78 13.27 6.07 -2.11
N SER A 79 12.60 6.30 -0.99
CA SER A 79 11.14 6.52 -0.91
C SER A 79 10.85 8.01 -1.06
N PRO A 80 9.76 8.43 -1.74
CA PRO A 80 9.46 9.86 -1.90
C PRO A 80 8.99 10.49 -0.58
N ASP A 81 8.45 9.69 0.33
CA ASP A 81 8.06 10.09 1.69
C ASP A 81 8.12 8.90 2.66
N THR A 82 7.73 9.12 3.92
CA THR A 82 7.68 8.10 4.99
C THR A 82 6.27 7.56 5.25
N VAL A 83 5.27 7.94 4.45
CA VAL A 83 3.84 7.76 4.74
C VAL A 83 3.06 7.06 3.60
N GLY A 84 3.76 6.40 2.68
CA GLY A 84 3.17 5.66 1.57
C GLY A 84 2.13 4.62 1.99
N ARG A 85 1.15 4.38 1.12
CA ARG A 85 0.13 3.34 1.29
C ARG A 85 0.54 2.08 0.56
N ALA A 86 0.63 0.96 1.27
CA ALA A 86 1.05 -0.29 0.69
C ALA A 86 -0.08 -0.93 -0.12
N VAL A 87 0.27 -1.42 -1.31
CA VAL A 87 -0.60 -2.16 -2.23
C VAL A 87 -0.05 -3.58 -2.41
N ILE A 88 1.27 -3.68 -2.54
CA ILE A 88 2.00 -4.95 -2.55
C ILE A 88 2.75 -5.02 -1.24
N TYR A 89 2.55 -6.09 -0.49
CA TYR A 89 3.28 -6.37 0.74
C TYR A 89 3.15 -7.86 1.10
N PRO A 90 4.06 -8.41 1.91
CA PRO A 90 4.00 -9.81 2.31
C PRO A 90 2.65 -10.17 2.92
N GLY A 91 2.03 -11.22 2.40
CA GLY A 91 0.78 -11.78 2.91
C GLY A 91 -0.52 -11.12 2.42
N VAL A 92 -0.46 -10.06 1.59
CA VAL A 92 -1.67 -9.37 1.08
C VAL A 92 -2.67 -10.30 0.39
N SER A 93 -2.18 -11.30 -0.35
CA SER A 93 -3.02 -12.29 -1.04
C SER A 93 -3.84 -13.19 -0.11
N SER A 94 -3.44 -13.29 1.17
CA SER A 94 -4.18 -14.04 2.19
C SER A 94 -5.32 -13.23 2.82
N LEU A 95 -5.35 -11.91 2.63
CA LEU A 95 -6.28 -10.99 3.29
C LEU A 95 -7.63 -10.88 2.57
N THR A 96 -8.27 -12.04 2.35
CA THR A 96 -9.53 -12.15 1.61
C THR A 96 -10.70 -12.52 2.51
N GLY A 97 -11.91 -12.07 2.14
CA GLY A 97 -13.14 -12.38 2.86
C GLY A 97 -13.25 -11.75 4.26
N THR A 98 -13.51 -12.57 5.28
CA THR A 98 -13.64 -12.13 6.68
C THR A 98 -12.61 -12.84 7.54
N LEU A 99 -11.75 -12.07 8.20
CA LEU A 99 -10.65 -12.55 9.04
C LEU A 99 -10.76 -11.98 10.44
N THR A 100 -10.13 -12.62 11.43
CA THR A 100 -9.95 -11.97 12.73
C THR A 100 -8.78 -10.97 12.67
N ILE A 101 -8.72 -10.01 13.60
CA ILE A 101 -7.56 -9.13 13.73
C ILE A 101 -6.28 -9.94 13.97
N ALA A 102 -6.36 -11.04 14.72
CA ALA A 102 -5.24 -11.96 14.93
C ALA A 102 -4.73 -12.55 13.60
N ASP A 103 -5.64 -13.02 12.74
CA ASP A 103 -5.28 -13.59 11.44
C ASP A 103 -4.61 -12.56 10.53
N VAL A 104 -5.14 -11.33 10.49
CA VAL A 104 -4.56 -10.24 9.68
C VAL A 104 -3.11 -9.96 10.08
N LEU A 105 -2.85 -9.83 11.39
CA LEU A 105 -1.51 -9.53 11.91
C LEU A 105 -0.54 -10.74 11.80
N THR A 106 -1.07 -11.96 11.83
CA THR A 106 -0.25 -13.18 11.75
C THR A 106 0.15 -13.53 10.32
N HIS A 107 -0.75 -13.29 9.36
CA HIS A 107 -0.59 -13.73 7.98
C HIS A 107 -0.14 -12.62 7.02
N SER A 108 0.09 -11.40 7.52
CA SER A 108 0.58 -10.30 6.70
C SER A 108 1.64 -9.46 7.39
N ALA A 109 2.30 -8.61 6.62
CA ALA A 109 3.28 -7.64 7.12
C ALA A 109 2.65 -6.46 7.89
N ILE A 110 1.34 -6.48 8.17
CA ILE A 110 0.69 -5.42 8.93
C ILE A 110 1.12 -5.53 10.40
N ASP A 111 1.73 -4.48 10.92
CA ASP A 111 2.21 -4.44 12.31
C ASP A 111 1.09 -4.14 13.31
N ARG A 112 0.10 -3.35 12.87
CA ARG A 112 -0.94 -2.84 13.76
C ARG A 112 -2.23 -2.52 13.02
N VAL A 113 -3.36 -2.80 13.69
CA VAL A 113 -4.68 -2.31 13.30
C VAL A 113 -5.14 -1.22 14.26
N THR A 114 -5.63 -0.11 13.73
CA THR A 114 -6.29 0.98 14.48
C THR A 114 -7.74 1.09 14.05
N VAL A 115 -8.61 1.54 14.95
CA VAL A 115 -10.03 1.76 14.64
C VAL A 115 -10.34 3.25 14.69
N LEU A 116 -10.90 3.79 13.61
CA LEU A 116 -11.27 5.19 13.51
C LEU A 116 -12.26 5.56 14.63
N GLY A 117 -11.92 6.62 15.37
CA GLY A 117 -12.75 7.10 16.49
C GLY A 117 -12.61 6.31 17.81
N ALA A 118 -11.73 5.31 17.88
CA ALA A 118 -11.48 4.55 19.10
C ALA A 118 -10.02 4.72 19.60
N THR A 119 -9.87 4.86 20.91
CA THR A 119 -8.56 4.91 21.58
C THR A 119 -8.19 3.51 22.07
N GLY A 120 -7.52 2.71 21.23
CA GLY A 120 -7.06 1.38 21.62
C GLY A 120 -6.84 0.43 20.45
N ARG A 121 -6.19 -0.71 20.72
CA ARG A 121 -6.14 -1.82 19.75
C ARG A 121 -7.48 -2.57 19.79
N PRO A 122 -8.05 -2.96 18.64
CA PRO A 122 -9.21 -3.83 18.61
C PRO A 122 -8.89 -5.19 19.24
N SER A 123 -9.93 -5.88 19.74
CA SER A 123 -9.76 -7.26 20.24
C SER A 123 -9.22 -8.15 19.11
N PRO A 124 -8.27 -9.07 19.38
CA PRO A 124 -7.75 -10.00 18.38
C PRO A 124 -8.84 -10.82 17.68
N GLU A 125 -9.93 -11.14 18.40
CA GLU A 125 -11.08 -11.91 17.89
C GLU A 125 -12.08 -11.08 17.06
N THR A 126 -11.89 -9.75 16.99
CA THR A 126 -12.77 -8.88 16.21
C THR A 126 -12.68 -9.25 14.75
N ARG A 127 -13.82 -9.39 14.08
CA ARG A 127 -13.87 -9.73 12.65
C ARG A 127 -13.67 -8.48 11.80
N LEU A 128 -12.75 -8.57 10.84
CA LEU A 128 -12.52 -7.63 9.76
C LEU A 128 -13.07 -8.21 8.46
N VAL A 129 -14.04 -7.56 7.84
CA VAL A 129 -14.50 -7.84 6.48
C VAL A 129 -13.59 -7.05 5.53
N THR A 130 -12.69 -7.74 4.85
CA THR A 130 -11.58 -7.11 4.11
C THR A 130 -12.03 -6.46 2.80
N GLY A 131 -13.15 -6.92 2.23
CA GLY A 131 -13.59 -6.50 0.90
C GLY A 131 -12.56 -6.78 -0.20
N ASP A 132 -11.63 -7.70 0.08
CA ASP A 132 -10.46 -8.04 -0.74
C ASP A 132 -9.62 -6.79 -1.12
N HIS A 133 -9.70 -5.72 -0.31
CA HIS A 133 -9.02 -4.46 -0.51
C HIS A 133 -8.47 -3.93 0.82
N VAL A 134 -7.22 -4.27 1.12
CA VAL A 134 -6.55 -3.91 2.36
C VAL A 134 -5.37 -3.00 2.06
N ARG A 135 -5.47 -1.73 2.48
CA ARG A 135 -4.50 -0.66 2.16
C ARG A 135 -3.93 -0.04 3.42
N PRO A 136 -2.98 -0.72 4.08
CA PRO A 136 -2.32 -0.17 5.25
C PRO A 136 -1.34 0.92 4.83
N GLN A 137 -0.99 1.78 5.79
CA GLN A 137 -0.12 2.93 5.56
C GLN A 137 1.12 2.86 6.46
N TRP A 138 2.27 3.26 5.94
CA TRP A 138 3.44 3.47 6.79
C TRP A 138 3.22 4.63 7.75
N GLN A 139 3.41 4.36 9.05
CA GLN A 139 3.32 5.33 10.13
C GLN A 139 4.44 5.08 11.13
N THR A 140 5.41 5.99 11.19
CA THR A 140 6.55 5.89 12.13
C THR A 140 7.30 4.56 12.01
N GLY A 141 7.42 4.03 10.79
CA GLY A 141 8.09 2.76 10.50
C GLY A 141 7.26 1.50 10.74
N GLU A 142 6.01 1.63 11.19
CA GLU A 142 5.04 0.52 11.27
C GLU A 142 4.09 0.56 10.07
N LEU A 143 3.70 -0.60 9.54
CA LEU A 143 2.64 -0.73 8.56
C LEU A 143 1.29 -0.84 9.29
N VAL A 144 0.53 0.26 9.29
CA VAL A 144 -0.70 0.39 10.09
C VAL A 144 -1.93 0.32 9.20
N LEU A 145 -2.80 -0.64 9.45
CA LEU A 145 -4.14 -0.70 8.85
C LEU A 145 -5.13 0.10 9.69
N THR A 146 -5.71 1.15 9.10
CA THR A 146 -6.85 1.84 9.72
C THR A 146 -8.15 1.14 9.29
N ALA A 147 -9.00 0.81 10.26
CA ALA A 147 -10.30 0.20 10.06
C ALA A 147 -11.43 1.08 10.65
N MET A 148 -12.66 0.85 10.22
CA MET A 148 -13.86 1.52 10.69
C MET A 148 -14.87 0.51 11.24
N PRO A 149 -15.66 0.86 12.26
CA PRO A 149 -16.79 0.05 12.69
C PRO A 149 -17.82 -0.16 11.57
N ALA A 150 -18.34 -1.39 11.49
CA ALA A 150 -19.40 -1.78 10.55
C ALA A 150 -20.51 -2.57 11.28
N VAL A 151 -21.58 -2.88 10.56
CA VAL A 151 -22.74 -3.61 11.09
C VAL A 151 -22.33 -4.96 11.68
N GLY A 152 -23.00 -5.37 12.76
CA GLY A 152 -22.79 -6.68 13.37
C GLY A 152 -21.53 -6.79 14.23
N GLY A 153 -20.98 -5.65 14.70
CA GLY A 153 -19.76 -5.64 15.51
C GLY A 153 -18.51 -6.01 14.72
N THR A 154 -18.55 -5.85 13.40
CA THR A 154 -17.43 -6.09 12.50
C THR A 154 -16.66 -4.80 12.25
N LEU A 155 -15.46 -4.94 11.69
CA LEU A 155 -14.65 -3.86 11.16
C LEU A 155 -14.56 -4.00 9.63
N VAL A 156 -14.32 -2.90 8.94
CA VAL A 156 -13.93 -2.85 7.53
C VAL A 156 -12.68 -1.98 7.38
N PRO A 157 -11.81 -2.20 6.38
CA PRO A 157 -10.75 -1.25 6.05
C PRO A 157 -11.31 0.17 5.83
N PHE A 158 -10.54 1.18 6.24
CA PHE A 158 -10.91 2.58 6.05
C PHE A 158 -10.99 2.97 4.57
N GLU A 159 -10.03 2.50 3.78
CA GLU A 159 -10.06 2.71 2.34
C GLU A 159 -11.03 1.75 1.66
N VAL A 160 -11.78 2.31 0.72
CA VAL A 160 -12.66 1.56 -0.17
C VAL A 160 -12.13 1.71 -1.61
N PRO A 161 -12.19 0.65 -2.43
CA PRO A 161 -11.60 0.65 -3.78
C PRO A 161 -12.29 1.63 -4.74
N ASP A 162 -13.58 1.87 -4.54
CA ASP A 162 -14.39 2.86 -5.26
C ASP A 162 -15.03 3.79 -4.24
N PRO A 163 -14.30 4.80 -3.73
CA PRO A 163 -14.93 5.80 -2.89
C PRO A 163 -16.01 6.45 -3.73
N THR A 164 -17.27 6.35 -3.29
CA THR A 164 -18.31 7.23 -3.82
C THR A 164 -17.78 8.65 -3.63
N PRO A 165 -17.71 9.50 -4.66
CA PRO A 165 -17.21 10.85 -4.51
C PRO A 165 -18.15 11.61 -3.57
N CYS A 166 -17.86 11.57 -2.28
CA CYS A 166 -18.51 12.39 -1.29
C CYS A 166 -17.67 13.65 -1.15
N CYS A 167 -18.19 14.71 -1.77
CA CYS A 167 -17.80 16.10 -1.58
C CYS A 167 -16.46 16.51 -2.24
N ALA A 168 -16.49 16.63 -3.56
CA ALA A 168 -15.60 17.54 -4.30
C ALA A 168 -16.43 18.72 -4.83
N ASP A 169 -17.05 19.49 -3.92
CA ASP A 169 -17.72 20.77 -4.22
C ASP A 169 -17.88 21.55 -2.90
N HIS A 170 -16.81 22.10 -2.33
CA HIS A 170 -16.86 23.16 -1.31
C HIS A 170 -15.66 24.09 -1.43
#